data_AF-A0A0F8RBS9-F1
#
_entry.id   AF-A0A0F8RBS9-F1
#
_cell.length_a   1.000
_cell.length_b   1.000
_cell.length_c   1.000
_cell.angle_alpha   90.00
_cell.angle_beta   90.00
_cell.angle_gamma   90.00
#
_symmetry.space_group_name_H-M   'P 1'
#
loop_
_entity.id
_entity.type
_entity.pdbx_description
1 polymer ?
#
loop_
_entity_poly.entity_id
_entity_poly.type
_entity_poly.pdbx_seq_one_letter_code
_entity_poly.pdbx_strand_id
1 'polypeptide(L)'
;MASSKDNFISVDDTEEEIYRKFKKAFCKMGDVEENPILALFRYHIFPRYETIVIERPEKFGGNLVYNSYSEMESGFAEEKVHPMDLKNSAAKYINEILDPVRKVLL
;
A
#
# COMPACT_ATOMS: atom_id res chain seq x y z
N MET A 1 -8.05 0.49 -14.54
CA MET A 1 -8.81 -0.48 -13.72
C MET A 1 -10.06 -0.91 -14.50
N ALA A 2 -10.43 -2.19 -14.50
CA ALA A 2 -11.60 -2.70 -15.21
C ALA A 2 -12.33 -3.75 -14.35
N SER A 3 -13.64 -3.57 -14.15
CA SER A 3 -14.43 -4.42 -13.25
C SER A 3 -14.45 -5.90 -13.67
N SER A 4 -14.41 -6.17 -14.97
CA SER A 4 -14.40 -7.53 -15.54
C SER A 4 -13.16 -8.36 -15.21
N LYS A 5 -12.09 -7.75 -14.68
CA LYS A 5 -10.83 -8.42 -14.34
C LYS A 5 -10.56 -8.52 -12.84
N ASP A 6 -11.49 -8.09 -11.99
CA ASP A 6 -11.34 -8.04 -10.53
C ASP A 6 -9.99 -7.40 -10.09
N ASN A 7 -9.54 -6.39 -10.84
CA ASN A 7 -8.23 -5.74 -10.67
C ASN A 7 -8.34 -4.32 -10.09
N PHE A 8 -9.35 -4.09 -9.25
CA PHE A 8 -9.68 -2.80 -8.68
C PHE A 8 -10.04 -2.94 -7.19
N ILE A 9 -9.89 -1.84 -6.46
CA ILE A 9 -10.37 -1.72 -5.07
C ILE A 9 -11.67 -0.94 -5.12
N SER A 10 -12.71 -1.50 -4.51
CA SER A 10 -13.99 -0.82 -4.31
C SER A 10 -14.01 -0.11 -2.96
N VAL A 11 -14.81 0.94 -2.83
CA VAL A 11 -14.92 1.72 -1.58
C VAL A 11 -15.66 0.95 -0.47
N ASP A 12 -16.45 -0.04 -0.86
CA ASP A 12 -17.21 -0.95 0.00
C ASP A 12 -16.53 -2.33 0.17
N ASP A 13 -15.33 -2.54 -0.40
CA ASP A 13 -14.56 -3.77 -0.15
C ASP A 13 -14.30 -3.92 1.37
N THR A 14 -14.51 -5.13 1.89
CA THR A 14 -14.19 -5.41 3.31
C THR A 14 -12.68 -5.34 3.55
N GLU A 15 -12.31 -5.25 4.82
CA GLU A 15 -10.89 -5.25 5.21
C GLU A 15 -10.15 -6.47 4.65
N GLU A 16 -10.74 -7.65 4.78
CA GLU A 16 -10.17 -8.91 4.30
C GLU A 16 -10.05 -8.94 2.77
N GLU A 17 -11.02 -8.37 2.05
CA GLU A 17 -10.99 -8.29 0.59
C GLU A 17 -9.88 -7.39 0.09
N ILE A 18 -9.66 -6.25 0.75
CA ILE A 18 -8.54 -5.35 0.49
C ILE A 18 -7.24 -6.11 0.69
N TYR A 19 -7.01 -6.74 1.85
CA TYR A 19 -5.79 -7.53 2.06
C TYR A 19 -5.58 -8.64 1.01
N ARG A 20 -6.65 -9.34 0.62
CA ARG A 20 -6.63 -10.37 -0.43
C ARG A 20 -6.21 -9.79 -1.78
N LYS A 21 -6.76 -8.64 -2.18
CA LYS A 21 -6.44 -7.96 -3.45
C LYS A 21 -5.00 -7.45 -3.46
N PHE A 22 -4.54 -6.83 -2.38
CA PHE A 22 -3.15 -6.36 -2.26
C PHE A 22 -2.13 -7.49 -2.29
N LYS A 23 -2.42 -8.63 -1.64
CA LYS A 23 -1.55 -9.81 -1.70
C LYS A 23 -1.29 -10.26 -3.15
N LYS A 24 -2.34 -10.25 -3.98
CA LYS A 24 -2.30 -10.64 -5.40
C LYS A 24 -1.77 -9.56 -6.35
N ALA A 25 -1.79 -8.29 -5.94
CA ALA A 25 -1.38 -7.17 -6.79
C ALA A 25 0.06 -7.34 -7.28
N PHE A 26 0.35 -6.84 -8.49
CA PHE A 26 1.72 -6.82 -9.00
C PHE A 26 2.59 -5.89 -8.14
N CYS A 27 3.75 -6.38 -7.70
CA CYS A 27 4.76 -5.59 -7.01
C CYS A 27 6.08 -6.38 -7.07
N LYS A 28 6.91 -6.07 -8.06
CA LYS A 28 8.22 -6.70 -8.24
C LYS A 28 9.26 -5.91 -7.44
N MET A 29 10.16 -6.60 -6.76
CA MET A 29 11.20 -5.98 -5.94
C MET A 29 12.09 -5.07 -6.78
N GLY A 30 12.42 -3.87 -6.26
CA GLY A 30 13.23 -2.86 -6.94
C GLY A 30 12.53 -2.16 -8.12
N ASP A 31 11.39 -2.67 -8.57
CA ASP A 31 10.70 -2.17 -9.76
C ASP A 31 9.72 -1.06 -9.40
N VAL A 32 10.11 0.16 -9.74
CA VAL A 32 9.32 1.37 -9.52
C VAL A 32 8.45 1.75 -10.72
N GLU A 33 8.70 1.15 -11.90
CA GLU A 33 7.95 1.45 -13.11
C GLU A 33 6.61 0.73 -13.11
N GLU A 34 5.52 1.48 -13.34
CA GLU A 34 4.15 0.95 -13.40
C GLU A 34 3.72 0.09 -12.20
N ASN A 35 4.32 0.28 -11.03
CA ASN A 35 4.01 -0.48 -9.83
C ASN A 35 2.71 0.02 -9.17
N PRO A 36 1.62 -0.77 -9.17
CA PRO A 36 0.32 -0.32 -8.68
C PRO A 36 0.33 -0.01 -7.17
N ILE A 37 1.19 -0.68 -6.39
CA ILE A 37 1.30 -0.41 -4.95
C ILE A 37 1.93 0.96 -4.70
N LEU A 38 3.01 1.28 -5.41
CA LEU A 38 3.64 2.61 -5.31
C LEU A 38 2.70 3.71 -5.82
N ALA A 39 1.92 3.45 -6.87
CA ALA A 39 0.91 4.39 -7.34
C ALA A 39 -0.16 4.71 -6.26
N LEU A 40 -0.58 3.71 -5.47
CA LEU A 40 -1.48 3.94 -4.34
C LEU A 40 -0.82 4.80 -3.26
N PHE A 41 0.45 4.56 -2.95
CA PHE A 41 1.19 5.43 -2.05
C PHE A 41 1.24 6.87 -2.55
N ARG A 42 1.63 7.06 -3.81
CA ARG A 42 1.77 8.38 -4.44
C ARG A 42 0.48 9.20 -4.46
N TYR A 43 -0.62 8.58 -4.88
CA TYR A 43 -1.84 9.31 -5.22
C TYR A 43 -2.94 9.24 -4.15
N HIS A 44 -2.88 8.29 -3.22
CA HIS A 44 -3.94 8.09 -2.23
C HIS A 44 -3.44 8.21 -0.80
N ILE A 45 -2.29 7.62 -0.49
CA ILE A 45 -1.80 7.54 0.89
C ILE A 45 -0.99 8.79 1.27
N PHE A 46 0.10 9.14 0.59
CA PHE A 46 0.89 10.33 0.91
C PHE A 46 0.12 11.66 0.85
N PRO A 47 -0.91 11.83 -0.01
CA PRO A 47 -1.76 13.03 0.05
C PRO A 47 -2.59 13.16 1.35
N ARG A 48 -2.68 12.10 2.16
CA ARG A 48 -3.48 12.07 3.41
C ARG A 48 -2.62 11.87 4.67
N TYR A 49 -1.39 11.39 4.50
CA TYR A 49 -0.46 11.09 5.60
C TYR A 49 0.89 11.73 5.29
N GLU A 50 1.37 12.56 6.22
CA GLU A 50 2.69 13.20 6.11
C GLU A 50 3.84 12.19 6.27
N THR A 51 3.64 11.18 7.11
CA THR A 51 4.65 10.16 7.41
C THR A 51 4.04 8.77 7.33
N ILE A 52 4.77 7.87 6.69
CA ILE A 52 4.40 6.47 6.53
C ILE A 52 5.34 5.58 7.32
N VAL A 53 4.77 4.66 8.09
CA VAL A 53 5.50 3.66 8.86
C VAL A 53 5.20 2.29 8.29
N ILE A 54 6.25 1.60 7.84
CA ILE A 54 6.18 0.19 7.46
C ILE A 54 6.65 -0.64 8.64
N GLU A 55 5.69 -1.25 9.32
CA GLU A 55 5.92 -2.11 10.48
C GLU A 55 6.48 -3.45 10.03
N ARG A 56 7.68 -3.80 10.50
CA ARG A 56 8.28 -5.10 10.25
C ARG A 56 9.10 -5.57 11.46
N PRO A 57 9.15 -6.88 11.72
CA PRO A 57 9.92 -7.44 12.84
C PRO A 57 11.39 -6.97 12.84
N GLU A 58 11.98 -6.78 14.03
CA GLU A 58 13.39 -6.35 14.18
C GLU A 58 14.38 -7.26 13.43
N LYS A 59 14.11 -8.57 13.40
CA LYS A 59 14.91 -9.55 12.64
C LYS A 59 14.97 -9.29 11.12
N PHE A 60 14.09 -8.44 10.60
CA PHE A 60 14.06 -8.00 9.20
C PHE A 60 14.46 -6.52 9.03
N GLY A 61 15.15 -5.94 10.01
CA GLY A 61 15.65 -4.57 9.96
C GLY A 61 14.75 -3.52 10.61
N GLY A 62 13.72 -3.95 11.37
CA GLY A 62 12.86 -3.06 12.17
C GLY A 62 12.01 -2.09 11.35
N ASN A 63 11.16 -1.30 12.02
CA ASN A 63 10.24 -0.40 11.32
C ASN A 63 10.98 0.58 10.40
N LEU A 64 10.42 0.80 9.20
CA LEU A 64 10.89 1.82 8.27
C LEU A 64 9.96 3.03 8.31
N VAL A 65 10.54 4.22 8.24
CA VAL A 65 9.80 5.49 8.26
C VAL A 65 10.15 6.27 7.00
N TYR A 66 9.13 6.73 6.29
CA TYR A 66 9.25 7.54 5.08
C TYR A 66 8.45 8.83 5.24
N ASN A 67 9.09 9.98 5.03
CA ASN A 67 8.48 11.30 5.18
C ASN A 67 8.00 11.89 3.85
N SER A 68 8.27 11.21 2.74
CA SER A 68 7.78 11.59 1.43
C SER A 68 7.69 10.38 0.50
N TYR A 69 6.87 10.50 -0.55
CA TYR A 69 6.82 9.49 -1.60
C TYR A 69 8.18 9.28 -2.27
N SER A 70 8.96 10.35 -2.47
CA SER A 70 10.29 10.25 -3.08
C SER A 70 11.22 9.37 -2.25
N GLU A 71 11.22 9.52 -0.92
CA GLU A 71 12.02 8.68 -0.02
C GLU A 71 11.58 7.22 -0.09
N MET A 72 10.27 6.96 -0.14
CA MET A 72 9.73 5.61 -0.26
C MET A 72 10.09 4.96 -1.61
N GLU A 73 9.94 5.69 -2.71
CA GLU A 73 10.26 5.21 -4.06
C GLU A 73 11.75 4.85 -4.17
N SER A 74 12.64 5.73 -3.71
CA SER A 74 14.08 5.44 -3.64
C SER A 74 14.37 4.26 -2.72
N GLY A 75 13.71 4.19 -1.55
CA GLY A 75 13.88 3.08 -0.62
C GLY A 75 13.44 1.72 -1.20
N PHE A 76 12.40 1.70 -2.03
CA PHE A 76 11.97 0.49 -2.72
C PHE A 76 12.90 0.12 -3.88
N ALA A 77 13.35 1.11 -4.67
CA ALA A 77 14.32 0.91 -5.76
C ALA A 77 15.65 0.35 -5.25
N GLU A 78 16.09 0.80 -4.07
CA GLU A 78 17.29 0.30 -3.38
C GLU A 78 17.04 -0.98 -2.57
N GLU A 79 15.89 -1.63 -2.74
CA GLU A 79 15.57 -2.91 -2.12
C GLU A 79 15.55 -2.89 -0.57
N LYS A 80 15.40 -1.71 0.06
CA LYS A 80 15.37 -1.56 1.52
C LYS A 80 14.09 -2.10 2.15
N VAL A 81 13.00 -2.14 1.38
CA VAL A 81 11.69 -2.66 1.82
C VAL A 81 11.22 -3.78 0.89
N HIS A 82 10.83 -4.90 1.49
CA HIS A 82 10.35 -6.05 0.73
C HIS A 82 8.93 -5.81 0.19
N PRO A 83 8.54 -6.37 -0.99
CA PRO A 83 7.25 -6.10 -1.60
C PRO A 83 6.06 -6.53 -0.73
N MET A 84 6.23 -7.57 0.09
CA MET A 84 5.18 -8.01 1.00
C MET A 84 4.92 -7.00 2.12
N ASP A 85 5.97 -6.41 2.69
CA ASP A 85 5.84 -5.40 3.75
C ASP A 85 5.18 -4.15 3.19
N LEU A 86 5.60 -3.73 1.98
CA LEU A 86 5.01 -2.62 1.25
C LEU A 86 3.52 -2.84 0.95
N LYS A 87 3.15 -4.04 0.46
CA LYS A 87 1.75 -4.42 0.20
C LYS A 87 0.90 -4.40 1.45
N ASN A 88 1.39 -4.98 2.54
CA ASN A 88 0.65 -5.05 3.80
C ASN A 88 0.43 -3.66 4.40
N SER A 89 1.46 -2.81 4.35
CA SER A 89 1.35 -1.41 4.78
C SER A 89 0.37 -0.63 3.91
N ALA A 90 0.44 -0.78 2.58
CA ALA A 90 -0.51 -0.12 1.68
C ALA A 90 -1.95 -0.55 1.94
N ALA A 91 -2.19 -1.84 2.16
CA ALA A 91 -3.51 -2.37 2.52
C ALA A 91 -4.04 -1.77 3.83
N LYS A 92 -3.18 -1.67 4.86
CA LYS A 92 -3.51 -1.02 6.15
C LYS A 92 -3.97 0.42 5.94
N TYR A 93 -3.17 1.24 5.27
CA TYR A 93 -3.49 2.66 5.05
C TYR A 93 -4.73 2.86 4.18
N ILE A 94 -4.92 2.05 3.13
CA ILE A 94 -6.14 2.11 2.32
C ILE A 94 -7.35 1.68 3.13
N ASN A 95 -7.23 0.67 3.99
CA ASN A 95 -8.29 0.31 4.91
C ASN A 95 -8.66 1.44 5.85
N GLU A 96 -7.69 2.13 6.44
CA GLU A 96 -7.93 3.30 7.29
C GLU A 96 -8.61 4.45 6.52
N ILE A 97 -8.24 4.67 5.26
CA ILE A 97 -8.86 5.69 4.39
C ILE A 97 -10.32 5.34 4.07
N LEU A 98 -10.62 4.05 3.86
CA LEU A 98 -11.96 3.59 3.46
C LEU A 98 -12.88 3.26 4.65
N ASP A 99 -12.32 3.06 5.84
CA ASP A 99 -13.09 2.79 7.07
C ASP A 99 -14.23 3.78 7.34
N PRO A 100 -14.02 5.12 7.29
CA PRO A 100 -15.14 6.06 7.49
C PRO A 100 -16.19 5.97 6.39
N VAL A 101 -15.82 5.59 5.16
CA VAL A 101 -16.78 5.42 4.05
C VAL A 101 -17.65 4.19 4.30
N ARG A 102 -17.04 3.07 4.71
CA ARG A 102 -17.77 1.84 5.04
C ARG A 102 -18.76 2.05 6.18
N LYS A 103 -18.38 2.81 7.21
CA LYS A 103 -19.26 3.15 8.35
C LYS A 103 -20.47 4.02 8.01
N VAL A 104 -20.44 4.70 6.86
CA VAL A 104 -21.56 5.53 6.39
C VAL A 104 -22.46 4.76 5.42
N LEU A 105 -21.89 3.83 4.66
CA LEU A 105 -22.63 3.03 3.67
C LEU A 105 -23.27 1.77 4.28
N LEU A 106 -22.72 1.23 5.36
CA LEU A 106 -23.17 0.04 6.09
C LEU A 106 -23.79 0.43 7.43
#